data_AF-A0A146KWN0-F1
#
_entry.id   AF-A0A146KWN0-F1
#
_cell.length_a   1.000
_cell.length_b   1.000
_cell.length_c   1.000
_cell.angle_alpha   90.00
_cell.angle_beta   90.00
_cell.angle_gamma   90.00
#
_symmetry.space_group_name_H-M   'P 1'
#
loop_
_entity.id
_entity.type
_entity.pdbx_description
1 polymer ?
#
loop_
_entity_poly.entity_id
_entity_poly.type
_entity_poly.pdbx_seq_one_letter_code
_entity_poly.pdbx_strand_id
1 'polypeptide(L)'
;GGGGEETIEEWAQRRFGSKTILHNLLDPIVAGIYAGRVDRLSLRQCFPTVDALETKYGGVVRGMLLQMLCKSTQTVPVSGGAVLQDDQLPLFTSMKRSGLVSIHGGMQSVITALSNSLTVGAGGSDSVRMRVMLQTKVTSLLPTSTGAANVRVVWQTSDQLEQATEFDHVYCTVSSPNLMRLLVSTHVPSSTLHLLNSISHTSLWVVNVVAHTAAVLKVNTPGFGALFPTATVFPPNQLYSCLDSQDSRLRASKHPLYGLLGITFDSDTFPTLYTHSNGSKSLVMTLMFGGDRFPELAEESSSDIERRARTCLQFLFQQSAETMYAKLCRDCIVQFHPMHSTIVNTLRHHLALLFPHPNVEKPTALAPLQVFGNCYDSPALADSIRTAHRHAVDLTRSLVRASVL
;
A
#
# COMPACT_ATOMS: atom_id res chain seq x y z
N GLY A 1 -22.12 -22.62 8.27
CA GLY A 1 -20.87 -21.96 7.83
C GLY A 1 -21.04 -20.48 8.02
N GLY A 2 -20.28 -19.87 8.94
CA GLY A 2 -20.44 -18.47 9.31
C GLY A 2 -19.84 -17.55 8.25
N GLY A 3 -20.70 -16.76 7.60
CA GLY A 3 -20.31 -15.70 6.65
C GLY A 3 -20.07 -14.35 7.34
N GLY A 4 -19.37 -14.36 8.47
CA GLY A 4 -18.89 -13.14 9.13
C GLY A 4 -17.49 -12.78 8.64
N GLU A 5 -17.10 -11.50 8.74
CA GLU A 5 -15.69 -11.15 8.57
C GLU A 5 -14.87 -11.73 9.72
N GLU A 6 -13.77 -12.39 9.36
CA GLU A 6 -12.84 -13.02 10.29
C GLU A 6 -11.43 -12.49 10.07
N THR A 7 -10.62 -12.55 11.12
CA THR A 7 -9.20 -12.21 11.02
C THR A 7 -8.41 -13.32 10.34
N ILE A 8 -7.20 -13.00 9.89
CA ILE A 8 -6.30 -13.99 9.30
C ILE A 8 -5.93 -15.07 10.33
N GLU A 9 -5.77 -14.69 11.60
CA GLU A 9 -5.58 -15.63 12.71
C GLU A 9 -6.77 -16.57 12.88
N GLU A 10 -7.99 -16.05 13.01
CA GLU A 10 -9.20 -16.85 13.22
C GLU A 10 -9.39 -17.87 12.09
N TRP A 11 -9.19 -17.44 10.85
CA TRP A 11 -9.23 -18.31 9.69
C TRP A 11 -8.16 -19.40 9.78
N ALA A 12 -6.90 -19.01 10.02
CA ALA A 12 -5.78 -19.95 10.04
C ALA A 12 -5.90 -20.98 11.15
N GLN A 13 -6.31 -20.56 12.36
CA GLN A 13 -6.54 -21.47 13.49
C GLN A 13 -7.65 -22.47 13.16
N ARG A 14 -8.75 -22.00 12.58
CA ARG A 14 -9.88 -22.85 12.20
C ARG A 14 -9.53 -23.83 11.06
N ARG A 15 -8.57 -23.49 10.18
CA ARG A 15 -8.20 -24.34 9.03
C ARG A 15 -7.09 -25.32 9.31
N PHE A 16 -6.03 -24.84 9.95
CA PHE A 16 -4.83 -25.62 10.15
C PHE A 16 -4.74 -26.20 11.55
N GLY A 17 -5.50 -25.68 12.52
CA GLY A 17 -5.46 -26.11 13.92
C GLY A 17 -4.11 -25.89 14.61
N SER A 18 -3.12 -25.34 13.90
CA SER A 18 -1.73 -25.28 14.33
C SER A 18 -1.24 -23.84 14.35
N LYS A 19 -0.90 -23.39 15.55
CA LYS A 19 -0.23 -22.11 15.79
C LYS A 19 1.11 -22.01 15.06
N THR A 20 1.74 -23.13 14.70
CA THR A 20 3.02 -23.13 13.98
C THR A 20 2.90 -22.52 12.59
N ILE A 21 1.86 -22.86 11.82
CA ILE A 21 1.64 -22.29 10.48
C ILE A 21 1.31 -20.80 10.58
N LEU A 22 0.48 -20.44 11.55
CA LEU A 22 0.14 -19.05 11.82
C LEU A 22 1.41 -18.24 12.15
N HIS A 23 2.20 -18.67 13.12
CA HIS A 23 3.33 -17.89 13.63
C HIS A 23 4.54 -17.91 12.71
N ASN A 24 4.85 -19.03 12.05
CA ASN A 24 6.09 -19.16 11.28
C ASN A 24 5.92 -18.86 9.79
N LEU A 25 4.69 -18.83 9.26
CA LEU A 25 4.43 -18.61 7.84
C LEU A 25 3.50 -17.41 7.61
N LEU A 26 2.29 -17.43 8.17
CA LEU A 26 1.31 -16.39 7.88
C LEU A 26 1.68 -15.05 8.52
N ASP A 27 2.12 -15.08 9.77
CA ASP A 27 2.59 -13.89 10.49
C ASP A 27 3.71 -13.17 9.73
N PRO A 28 4.86 -13.77 9.40
CA PRO A 28 5.90 -13.06 8.65
C PRO A 28 5.43 -12.59 7.25
N ILE A 29 4.60 -13.35 6.53
CA ILE A 29 4.03 -12.93 5.24
C ILE A 29 3.19 -11.66 5.40
N VAL A 30 2.34 -11.61 6.41
CA VAL A 30 1.49 -10.45 6.68
C VAL A 30 2.31 -9.24 7.12
N ALA A 31 3.40 -9.44 7.87
CA ALA A 31 4.39 -8.39 8.13
C ALA A 31 5.01 -7.87 6.83
N GLY A 32 5.41 -8.78 5.93
CA GLY A 32 6.07 -8.42 4.69
C GLY A 32 5.20 -7.62 3.72
N ILE A 33 3.89 -7.85 3.70
CA ILE A 33 2.96 -7.17 2.78
C ILE A 33 2.33 -5.93 3.44
N TYR A 34 1.85 -6.06 4.67
CA TYR A 34 1.03 -5.04 5.33
C TYR A 34 1.75 -4.33 6.49
N ALA A 35 2.96 -4.77 6.86
CA ALA A 35 3.60 -4.39 8.12
C ALA A 35 2.65 -4.54 9.32
N GLY A 36 1.74 -5.53 9.25
CA GLY A 36 0.61 -5.66 10.15
C GLY A 36 0.66 -6.91 11.03
N ARG A 37 -0.44 -7.11 11.77
CA ARG A 37 -0.65 -8.27 12.64
C ARG A 37 -1.78 -9.17 12.12
N VAL A 38 -1.58 -10.48 12.19
CA VAL A 38 -2.55 -11.48 11.73
C VAL A 38 -3.81 -11.56 12.59
N ASP A 39 -3.73 -11.17 13.86
CA ASP A 39 -4.84 -11.14 14.82
C ASP A 39 -5.78 -9.95 14.63
N ARG A 40 -5.39 -8.98 13.80
CA ARG A 40 -6.18 -7.75 13.54
C ARG A 40 -6.63 -7.58 12.11
N LEU A 41 -5.86 -8.08 11.14
CA LEU A 41 -6.18 -7.89 9.72
C LEU A 41 -7.25 -8.87 9.21
N SER A 42 -8.14 -8.37 8.35
CA SER A 42 -9.22 -9.10 7.70
C SER A 42 -8.69 -10.01 6.59
N LEU A 43 -9.04 -11.30 6.63
CA LEU A 43 -8.70 -12.25 5.57
C LEU A 43 -9.27 -11.80 4.23
N ARG A 44 -10.53 -11.37 4.21
CA ARG A 44 -11.27 -11.03 3.00
C ARG A 44 -10.65 -9.84 2.26
N GLN A 45 -10.19 -8.85 3.01
CA GLN A 45 -9.61 -7.64 2.43
C GLN A 45 -8.13 -7.82 2.07
N CYS A 46 -7.35 -8.54 2.88
CA CYS A 46 -5.93 -8.77 2.62
C CYS A 46 -5.68 -9.89 1.59
N PHE A 47 -6.48 -10.95 1.62
CA PHE A 47 -6.33 -12.12 0.76
C PHE A 47 -7.66 -12.51 0.09
N PRO A 48 -8.23 -11.64 -0.76
CA PRO A 48 -9.56 -11.85 -1.35
C PRO A 48 -9.66 -13.14 -2.17
N THR A 49 -8.57 -13.56 -2.84
CA THR A 49 -8.54 -14.83 -3.56
C THR A 49 -8.63 -16.03 -2.62
N VAL A 50 -7.98 -15.96 -1.46
CA VAL A 50 -8.03 -17.02 -0.43
C VAL A 50 -9.44 -17.12 0.14
N ASP A 51 -10.04 -16.00 0.52
CA ASP A 51 -11.41 -15.92 1.01
C ASP A 51 -12.43 -16.45 -0.02
N ALA A 52 -12.27 -16.08 -1.29
CA ALA A 52 -13.15 -16.55 -2.37
C ALA A 52 -13.03 -18.07 -2.60
N LEU A 53 -11.81 -18.62 -2.58
CA LEU A 53 -11.59 -20.06 -2.70
C LEU A 53 -12.17 -20.82 -1.52
N GLU A 54 -11.99 -20.29 -0.31
CA GLU A 54 -12.51 -20.86 0.92
C GLU A 54 -14.04 -20.89 0.92
N THR A 55 -14.68 -19.77 0.58
CA THR A 55 -16.14 -19.64 0.49
C THR A 55 -16.74 -20.55 -0.58
N LYS A 56 -16.09 -20.63 -1.75
CA LYS A 56 -16.61 -21.38 -2.90
C LYS A 56 -16.38 -22.88 -2.81
N TYR A 57 -15.22 -23.31 -2.34
CA TYR A 57 -14.80 -24.72 -2.39
C TYR A 57 -14.64 -25.38 -1.02
N GLY A 58 -14.81 -24.63 0.08
CA GLY A 58 -14.63 -25.14 1.44
C GLY A 58 -13.18 -25.46 1.79
N GLY A 59 -12.22 -24.89 1.05
CA GLY A 59 -10.79 -25.08 1.28
C GLY A 59 -9.93 -24.54 0.14
N VAL A 60 -8.87 -23.79 0.48
CA VAL A 60 -7.94 -23.20 -0.50
C VAL A 60 -7.29 -24.25 -1.41
N VAL A 61 -6.76 -25.33 -0.84
CA VAL A 61 -6.07 -26.39 -1.60
C VAL A 61 -7.04 -27.07 -2.58
N ARG A 62 -8.24 -27.39 -2.11
CA ARG A 62 -9.31 -27.96 -2.94
C ARG A 62 -9.71 -27.00 -4.05
N GLY A 63 -9.83 -25.71 -3.74
CA GLY A 63 -10.18 -24.68 -4.71
C GLY A 63 -9.13 -24.49 -5.79
N MET A 64 -7.84 -24.49 -5.43
CA MET A 64 -6.73 -24.44 -6.39
C MET A 64 -6.73 -25.67 -7.30
N LEU A 65 -6.88 -26.88 -6.75
CA LEU A 65 -6.91 -28.12 -7.53
C LEU A 65 -8.09 -28.14 -8.52
N LEU A 66 -9.30 -27.77 -8.06
CA LEU A 66 -10.48 -27.70 -8.92
C LEU A 66 -10.33 -26.62 -10.00
N GLN A 67 -9.73 -25.47 -9.70
CA GLN A 67 -9.44 -24.45 -10.72
C GLN A 67 -8.43 -24.94 -11.77
N MET A 68 -7.43 -25.73 -11.37
CA MET A 68 -6.49 -26.34 -12.30
C MET A 68 -7.16 -27.40 -13.18
N LEU A 69 -8.05 -28.22 -12.63
CA LEU A 69 -8.80 -29.25 -13.37
C LEU A 69 -9.85 -28.65 -14.30
N CYS A 70 -10.47 -27.53 -13.92
CA CYS A 70 -11.48 -26.83 -14.71
C CYS A 70 -10.89 -25.80 -15.70
N LYS A 71 -9.56 -25.68 -15.81
CA LYS A 71 -8.89 -24.79 -16.78
C LYS A 71 -8.99 -25.37 -18.20
N SER A 72 -10.21 -25.38 -18.76
CA SER A 72 -10.42 -25.29 -20.21
C SER A 72 -10.05 -23.86 -20.62
N THR A 73 -9.00 -23.71 -21.44
CA THR A 73 -8.70 -22.56 -22.33
C THR A 73 -9.54 -21.29 -22.11
N GLN A 74 -9.39 -20.63 -20.97
CA GLN A 74 -9.84 -19.25 -20.80
C GLN A 74 -8.62 -18.35 -20.96
N THR A 75 -8.52 -17.75 -22.14
CA THR A 75 -7.69 -16.57 -22.40
C THR A 75 -8.12 -15.51 -21.39
N VAL A 76 -7.28 -15.25 -20.39
CA VAL A 76 -7.50 -14.12 -19.48
C VAL A 76 -7.43 -12.87 -20.36
N PRO A 77 -8.54 -12.14 -20.57
CA PRO A 77 -8.47 -10.92 -21.34
C PRO A 77 -7.53 -9.98 -20.62
N VAL A 78 -6.68 -9.27 -21.37
CA VAL A 78 -5.89 -8.16 -20.83
C VAL A 78 -6.88 -7.10 -20.36
N SER A 79 -7.28 -7.18 -19.09
CA SER A 79 -8.14 -6.17 -18.47
C SER A 79 -7.36 -4.87 -18.41
N GLY A 80 -7.69 -3.95 -19.31
CA GLY A 80 -7.03 -2.65 -19.41
C GLY A 80 -7.21 -1.92 -20.73
N GLY A 81 -7.76 -2.54 -21.79
CA GLY A 81 -8.03 -1.85 -23.06
C GLY A 81 -6.77 -1.37 -23.82
N ALA A 82 -5.57 -1.62 -23.28
CA ALA A 82 -4.32 -1.39 -23.99
C ALA A 82 -4.18 -2.45 -25.09
N VAL A 83 -4.29 -2.00 -26.34
CA VAL A 83 -3.88 -2.79 -27.50
C VAL A 83 -2.37 -2.92 -27.41
N LEU A 84 -1.89 -4.11 -27.06
CA LEU A 84 -0.46 -4.41 -27.07
C LEU A 84 0.00 -4.41 -28.53
N GLN A 85 1.01 -3.61 -28.85
CA GLN A 85 1.70 -3.72 -30.13
C GLN A 85 2.51 -5.03 -30.14
N ASP A 86 2.69 -5.64 -31.32
CA ASP A 86 3.30 -6.98 -31.48
C ASP A 86 4.73 -7.05 -30.90
N ASP A 87 5.45 -5.93 -30.88
CA ASP A 87 6.79 -5.78 -30.31
C ASP A 87 6.81 -5.79 -28.77
N GLN A 88 5.71 -5.44 -28.11
CA GLN A 88 5.59 -5.42 -26.65
C GLN A 88 5.14 -6.76 -26.06
N LEU A 89 4.55 -7.63 -26.87
CA LEU A 89 4.02 -8.92 -26.44
C LEU A 89 5.08 -9.84 -25.77
N PRO A 90 6.34 -9.92 -26.25
CA PRO A 90 7.39 -10.69 -25.58
C PRO A 90 7.72 -10.17 -24.18
N LEU A 91 7.78 -8.84 -24.01
CA LEU A 91 8.03 -8.19 -22.71
C LEU A 91 6.89 -8.51 -21.73
N PHE A 92 5.64 -8.32 -22.15
CA PHE A 92 4.48 -8.64 -21.32
C PHE A 92 4.40 -10.13 -20.96
N THR A 93 4.78 -11.02 -21.87
CA THR A 93 4.79 -12.47 -21.62
C THR A 93 5.89 -12.85 -20.63
N SER A 94 7.07 -12.22 -20.73
CA SER A 94 8.16 -12.38 -19.76
C SER A 94 7.73 -11.89 -18.38
N MET A 95 7.14 -10.68 -18.29
CA MET A 95 6.62 -10.13 -17.04
C MET A 95 5.55 -11.02 -16.38
N LYS A 96 4.65 -11.63 -17.16
CA LYS A 96 3.64 -12.57 -16.65
C LYS A 96 4.24 -13.85 -16.07
N ARG A 97 5.42 -14.25 -16.52
CA ARG A 97 6.14 -15.45 -16.03
C ARG A 97 7.04 -15.15 -14.83
N SER A 98 7.43 -13.89 -14.66
CA SER A 98 8.25 -13.44 -13.53
C SER A 98 7.43 -13.30 -12.25
N GLY A 99 7.96 -13.79 -11.13
CA GLY A 99 7.34 -13.60 -9.80
C GLY A 99 7.51 -12.18 -9.24
N LEU A 100 8.54 -11.45 -9.70
CA LEU A 100 8.84 -10.07 -9.32
C LEU A 100 9.36 -9.31 -10.54
N VAL A 101 8.99 -8.04 -10.65
CA VAL A 101 9.43 -7.14 -11.72
C VAL A 101 9.78 -5.78 -11.14
N SER A 102 10.86 -5.20 -11.62
CA SER A 102 11.26 -3.81 -11.36
C SER A 102 11.69 -3.17 -12.68
N ILE A 103 11.94 -1.86 -12.65
CA ILE A 103 12.34 -1.08 -13.82
C ILE A 103 13.79 -0.64 -13.66
N HIS A 104 14.54 -0.64 -14.76
CA HIS A 104 15.89 -0.12 -14.77
C HIS A 104 15.91 1.37 -14.37
N GLY A 105 16.81 1.73 -13.45
CA GLY A 105 16.78 3.05 -12.79
C GLY A 105 15.80 3.15 -11.60
N GLY A 106 15.15 2.05 -11.24
CA GLY A 106 14.22 1.96 -10.11
C GLY A 106 12.80 2.38 -10.45
N MET A 107 11.89 2.19 -9.50
CA MET A 107 10.46 2.48 -9.68
C MET A 107 10.16 3.98 -9.83
N GLN A 108 11.08 4.86 -9.42
CA GLN A 108 10.98 6.31 -9.67
C GLN A 108 10.89 6.62 -11.17
N SER A 109 11.48 5.79 -12.03
CA SER A 109 11.39 5.91 -13.49
C SER A 109 9.94 5.91 -13.99
N VAL A 110 9.03 5.15 -13.35
CA VAL A 110 7.59 5.16 -13.67
C VAL A 110 6.99 6.53 -13.41
N ILE A 111 7.30 7.10 -12.24
CA ILE A 111 6.76 8.38 -11.79
C ILE A 111 7.31 9.52 -12.63
N THR A 112 8.61 9.49 -12.95
CA THR A 112 9.25 10.46 -13.85
C THR A 112 8.65 10.40 -15.25
N ALA A 113 8.48 9.20 -15.81
CA ALA A 113 7.86 9.02 -17.13
C ALA A 113 6.41 9.51 -17.15
N LEU A 114 5.64 9.20 -16.10
CA LEU A 114 4.28 9.72 -15.94
C LEU A 114 4.28 11.25 -15.87
N SER A 115 5.11 11.85 -15.00
CA SER A 115 5.20 13.30 -14.86
C SER A 115 5.55 13.98 -16.19
N ASN A 116 6.49 13.43 -16.96
CA ASN A 116 6.87 13.96 -18.27
C ASN A 116 5.73 13.83 -19.30
N SER A 117 5.01 12.71 -19.29
CA SER A 117 3.86 12.51 -20.17
C SER A 117 2.73 13.51 -19.89
N LEU A 118 2.59 13.95 -18.63
CA LEU A 118 1.55 14.91 -18.25
C LEU A 118 1.94 16.37 -18.55
N THR A 119 3.24 16.69 -18.61
CA THR A 119 3.73 18.05 -18.88
C THR A 119 3.90 18.37 -20.36
N VAL A 120 4.28 17.39 -21.19
CA VAL A 120 4.61 17.63 -22.61
C VAL A 120 3.36 17.84 -23.48
N GLY A 121 2.20 17.31 -23.06
CA GLY A 121 0.96 17.38 -23.84
C GLY A 121 1.05 16.58 -25.15
N ALA A 122 0.00 15.82 -25.47
CA ALA A 122 -0.11 15.25 -26.81
C ALA A 122 -0.36 16.41 -27.78
N GLY A 123 0.70 16.92 -28.45
CA GLY A 123 0.75 18.17 -29.23
C GLY A 123 -0.19 18.30 -30.46
N GLY A 124 -1.45 17.90 -30.33
CA GLY A 124 -2.54 18.22 -31.24
C GLY A 124 -3.44 19.33 -30.67
N SER A 125 -4.17 20.03 -31.54
CA SER A 125 -5.04 21.16 -31.20
C SER A 125 -6.16 20.88 -30.18
N ASP A 126 -6.37 19.62 -29.78
CA ASP A 126 -7.35 19.15 -28.78
C ASP A 126 -6.72 18.80 -27.42
N SER A 127 -5.50 19.30 -27.14
CA SER A 127 -4.74 19.02 -25.92
C SER A 127 -5.50 19.47 -24.65
N VAL A 128 -6.01 18.53 -23.86
CA VAL A 128 -6.42 18.78 -22.48
C VAL A 128 -5.22 19.38 -21.72
N ARG A 129 -5.33 20.63 -21.30
CA ARG A 129 -4.27 21.32 -20.56
C ARG A 129 -4.17 20.75 -19.15
N MET A 130 -3.37 19.71 -18.97
CA MET A 130 -3.08 19.19 -17.64
C MET A 130 -2.05 20.09 -16.93
N ARG A 131 -2.36 20.51 -15.71
CA ARG A 131 -1.47 21.32 -14.87
C ARG A 131 -1.06 20.52 -13.64
N VAL A 132 0.23 20.21 -13.53
CA VAL A 132 0.81 19.58 -12.34
C VAL A 132 1.39 20.68 -11.46
N MET A 133 0.92 20.77 -10.21
CA MET A 133 1.37 21.76 -9.23
C MET A 133 2.15 21.06 -8.12
N LEU A 134 3.48 21.20 -8.14
CA LEU A 134 4.36 20.68 -7.09
C LEU A 134 4.56 21.73 -6.00
N GLN A 135 4.92 21.30 -4.79
CA GLN A 135 5.08 22.18 -3.62
C GLN A 135 3.81 23.00 -3.29
N THR A 136 2.66 22.51 -3.74
CA THR A 136 1.35 23.09 -3.46
C THR A 136 0.61 22.16 -2.50
N LYS A 137 0.32 22.64 -1.30
CA LYS A 137 -0.40 21.89 -0.28
C LYS A 137 -1.87 22.32 -0.28
N VAL A 138 -2.77 21.38 -0.49
CA VAL A 138 -4.20 21.58 -0.23
C VAL A 138 -4.40 21.69 1.28
N THR A 139 -5.12 22.72 1.72
CA THR A 139 -5.37 23.01 3.14
C THR A 139 -6.82 22.72 3.53
N SER A 140 -7.78 22.89 2.62
CA SER A 140 -9.20 22.63 2.88
C SER A 140 -10.00 22.21 1.64
N LEU A 141 -11.04 21.40 1.87
CA LEU A 141 -12.07 21.04 0.91
C LEU A 141 -13.43 21.50 1.42
N LEU A 142 -14.05 22.47 0.74
CA LEU A 142 -15.32 23.07 1.15
C LEU A 142 -16.42 22.82 0.10
N PRO A 143 -17.67 22.55 0.49
CA PRO A 143 -18.81 22.60 -0.41
C PRO A 143 -19.08 24.07 -0.74
N THR A 144 -19.46 24.34 -1.99
CA THR A 144 -19.84 25.69 -2.40
C THR A 144 -21.24 26.03 -1.85
N SER A 145 -21.42 27.25 -1.34
CA SER A 145 -22.63 27.70 -0.64
C SER A 145 -23.84 27.99 -1.55
N THR A 146 -23.71 27.84 -2.88
CA THR A 146 -24.65 28.42 -3.86
C THR A 146 -25.14 27.42 -4.89
N GLY A 147 -25.81 26.33 -4.51
CA GLY A 147 -26.54 25.43 -5.44
C GLY A 147 -25.73 24.77 -6.57
N ALA A 148 -24.46 25.13 -6.73
CA ALA A 148 -23.48 24.57 -7.63
C ALA A 148 -22.78 23.45 -6.88
N ALA A 149 -22.82 22.25 -7.46
CA ALA A 149 -22.23 21.05 -6.90
C ALA A 149 -20.71 21.00 -7.10
N ASN A 150 -20.05 22.12 -6.87
CA ASN A 150 -18.63 22.26 -7.04
C ASN A 150 -17.95 22.06 -5.69
N VAL A 151 -16.71 21.58 -5.74
CA VAL A 151 -15.84 21.46 -4.58
C VAL A 151 -14.88 22.62 -4.61
N ARG A 152 -14.90 23.44 -3.56
CA ARG A 152 -13.94 24.54 -3.38
C ARG A 152 -12.63 24.01 -2.79
N VAL A 153 -11.66 24.00 -3.69
CA VAL A 153 -10.20 23.81 -3.63
C VAL A 153 -9.37 24.83 -2.84
N VAL A 154 -9.14 24.76 -1.53
CA VAL A 154 -8.22 25.72 -0.86
C VAL A 154 -6.81 25.16 -0.78
N TRP A 155 -5.83 25.90 -1.29
CA TRP A 155 -4.45 25.45 -1.36
C TRP A 155 -3.45 26.61 -1.21
N GLN A 156 -2.23 26.26 -0.81
CA GLN A 156 -1.14 27.21 -0.62
C GLN A 156 0.15 26.68 -1.25
N THR A 157 0.94 27.58 -1.81
CA THR A 157 2.31 27.32 -2.25
C THR A 157 3.27 27.87 -1.19
N SER A 158 4.48 27.33 -1.09
CA SER A 158 5.51 27.66 -0.10
C SER A 158 5.63 29.16 0.22
N ASP A 159 5.45 30.02 -0.78
CA ASP A 159 5.76 31.45 -0.73
C ASP A 159 4.53 32.37 -0.96
N GLN A 160 3.30 31.84 -0.98
CA GLN A 160 2.10 32.63 -1.29
C GLN A 160 0.95 32.43 -0.31
N LEU A 161 0.10 33.46 -0.24
CA LEU A 161 -1.18 33.44 0.47
C LEU A 161 -2.08 32.30 -0.06
N GLU A 162 -2.99 31.82 0.79
CA GLU A 162 -3.96 30.80 0.41
C GLU A 162 -4.79 31.24 -0.81
N GLN A 163 -4.87 30.34 -1.78
CA GLN A 163 -5.68 30.50 -2.98
C GLN A 163 -6.84 29.51 -2.93
N ALA A 164 -7.94 29.86 -3.58
CA ALA A 164 -9.10 28.99 -3.70
C ALA A 164 -9.49 28.82 -5.17
N THR A 165 -9.81 27.61 -5.58
CA THR A 165 -10.28 27.28 -6.94
C THR A 165 -11.46 26.33 -6.85
N GLU A 166 -12.46 26.50 -7.68
CA GLU A 166 -13.63 25.61 -7.70
C GLU A 166 -13.48 24.56 -8.80
N PHE A 167 -13.88 23.33 -8.50
CA PHE A 167 -13.83 22.20 -9.42
C PHE A 167 -15.16 21.45 -9.42
N ASP A 168 -15.62 20.99 -10.58
CA ASP A 168 -16.85 20.19 -10.70
C ASP A 168 -16.68 18.81 -10.03
N HIS A 169 -15.48 18.23 -10.18
CA HIS A 169 -15.11 16.95 -9.58
C HIS A 169 -13.71 17.00 -8.97
N VAL A 170 -13.59 16.45 -7.76
CA VAL A 170 -12.34 16.32 -7.02
C VAL A 170 -12.13 14.86 -6.63
N TYR A 171 -11.01 14.32 -7.08
CA TYR A 171 -10.49 13.05 -6.60
C TYR A 171 -9.46 13.28 -5.50
N CYS A 172 -9.78 12.79 -4.31
CA CYS A 172 -8.92 12.90 -3.15
C CYS A 172 -8.21 11.57 -2.88
N THR A 173 -6.91 11.54 -3.15
CA THR A 173 -6.07 10.33 -3.04
C THR A 173 -5.13 10.35 -1.83
N VAL A 174 -5.36 11.28 -0.89
CA VAL A 174 -4.56 11.37 0.34
C VAL A 174 -5.02 10.35 1.38
N SER A 175 -4.16 10.09 2.37
CA SER A 175 -4.49 9.21 3.50
C SER A 175 -5.65 9.73 4.34
N SER A 176 -6.32 8.82 5.05
CA SER A 176 -7.48 9.15 5.90
C SER A 176 -7.17 10.27 6.92
N PRO A 177 -6.02 10.27 7.63
CA PRO A 177 -5.68 11.37 8.55
C PRO A 177 -5.52 12.72 7.85
N ASN A 178 -4.99 12.73 6.62
CA ASN A 178 -4.84 13.95 5.84
C ASN A 178 -6.20 14.43 5.31
N LEU A 179 -7.05 13.53 4.82
CA LEU A 179 -8.41 13.86 4.42
C LEU A 179 -9.21 14.45 5.59
N MET A 180 -9.09 13.87 6.78
CA MET A 180 -9.71 14.40 7.99
C MET A 180 -9.30 15.86 8.23
N ARG A 181 -8.00 16.19 8.11
CA ARG A 181 -7.49 17.57 8.22
C ARG A 181 -8.08 18.51 7.16
N LEU A 182 -8.23 18.04 5.93
CA LEU A 182 -8.81 18.82 4.83
C LEU A 182 -10.30 19.15 5.06
N LEU A 183 -11.01 18.29 5.80
CA LEU A 183 -12.45 18.45 6.04
C LEU A 183 -12.79 19.11 7.38
N VAL A 184 -11.83 19.40 8.26
CA VAL A 184 -12.12 19.98 9.60
C VAL A 184 -12.91 21.29 9.51
N SER A 185 -12.64 22.09 8.49
CA SER A 185 -13.32 23.38 8.27
C SER A 185 -14.73 23.26 7.70
N THR A 186 -15.20 22.06 7.39
CA THR A 186 -16.40 21.80 6.60
C THR A 186 -17.64 21.48 7.44
N HIS A 187 -17.62 21.73 8.76
CA HIS A 187 -18.69 21.31 9.70
C HIS A 187 -19.11 19.84 9.52
N VAL A 188 -18.12 18.96 9.42
CA VAL A 188 -18.32 17.52 9.16
C VAL A 188 -19.01 16.84 10.34
N PRO A 189 -20.03 16.00 10.11
CA PRO A 189 -20.64 15.18 11.15
C PRO A 189 -19.62 14.31 11.88
N SER A 190 -19.75 14.18 13.20
CA SER A 190 -18.86 13.35 14.02
C SER A 190 -18.80 11.89 13.55
N SER A 191 -19.88 11.37 12.95
CA SER A 191 -19.93 10.02 12.37
C SER A 191 -18.94 9.85 11.21
N THR A 192 -18.81 10.85 10.34
CA THR A 192 -17.82 10.82 9.23
C THR A 192 -16.40 10.91 9.76
N LEU A 193 -16.15 11.75 10.77
CA LEU A 193 -14.83 11.82 11.43
C LEU A 193 -14.47 10.49 12.10
N HIS A 194 -15.44 9.83 12.73
CA HIS A 194 -15.24 8.51 13.31
C HIS A 194 -14.86 7.46 12.24
N LEU A 195 -15.53 7.46 11.09
CA LEU A 195 -15.18 6.55 9.98
C LEU A 195 -13.75 6.79 9.48
N LEU A 196 -13.35 8.05 9.30
CA LEU A 196 -11.99 8.40 8.90
C LEU A 196 -10.96 7.93 9.94
N ASN A 197 -11.23 8.16 11.21
CA ASN A 197 -10.37 7.74 12.31
C ASN A 197 -10.30 6.21 12.49
N SER A 198 -11.32 5.49 12.02
CA SER A 198 -11.36 4.02 12.06
C SER A 198 -10.43 3.37 11.02
N ILE A 199 -9.99 4.12 10.00
CA ILE A 199 -9.01 3.64 9.01
C ILE A 199 -7.61 3.80 9.59
N SER A 200 -7.07 2.73 10.16
CA SER A 200 -5.76 2.71 10.78
C SER A 200 -4.63 2.62 9.75
N HIS A 201 -3.49 3.23 10.07
CA HIS A 201 -2.28 3.20 9.25
C HIS A 201 -1.11 2.85 10.15
N THR A 202 -0.08 2.23 9.56
CA THR A 202 1.18 1.99 10.24
C THR A 202 2.32 2.75 9.58
N SER A 203 3.29 3.11 10.42
CA SER A 203 4.56 3.68 10.01
C SER A 203 5.64 2.60 10.04
N LEU A 204 6.65 2.74 9.18
CA LEU A 204 7.81 1.85 9.17
C LEU A 204 9.07 2.60 8.78
N TRP A 205 10.20 2.11 9.28
CA TRP A 205 11.52 2.53 8.86
C TRP A 205 12.02 1.65 7.74
N VAL A 206 12.53 2.29 6.68
CA VAL A 206 13.27 1.63 5.60
C VAL A 206 14.74 1.99 5.78
N VAL A 207 15.56 0.98 6.06
CA VAL A 207 17.00 1.15 6.26
C VAL A 207 17.73 0.48 5.11
N ASN A 208 18.29 1.30 4.23
CA ASN A 208 19.09 0.82 3.11
C ASN A 208 20.52 0.64 3.59
N VAL A 209 21.12 -0.48 3.25
CA VAL A 209 22.46 -0.86 3.68
C VAL A 209 23.29 -1.19 2.47
N VAL A 210 24.48 -0.59 2.39
CA VAL A 210 25.46 -0.85 1.33
C VAL A 210 26.73 -1.35 1.96
N ALA A 211 27.25 -2.46 1.44
CA ALA A 211 28.54 -3.01 1.84
C ALA A 211 29.37 -3.46 0.64
N HIS A 212 30.70 -3.36 0.76
CA HIS A 212 31.60 -3.87 -0.26
C HIS A 212 31.67 -5.41 -0.24
N THR A 213 31.50 -6.02 -1.41
CA THR A 213 31.44 -7.48 -1.63
C THR A 213 32.65 -8.24 -1.06
N ALA A 214 33.84 -7.61 -1.02
CA ALA A 214 35.06 -8.22 -0.49
C ALA A 214 35.00 -8.52 1.03
N ALA A 215 34.10 -7.88 1.78
CA ALA A 215 33.98 -8.05 3.22
C ALA A 215 32.89 -9.06 3.65
N VAL A 216 31.89 -9.37 2.82
CA VAL A 216 30.57 -9.78 3.36
C VAL A 216 30.03 -11.18 3.03
N LEU A 217 30.53 -11.92 2.04
CA LEU A 217 29.83 -13.15 1.62
C LEU A 217 30.30 -14.43 2.36
N LYS A 218 29.81 -14.61 3.60
CA LYS A 218 29.59 -15.95 4.20
C LYS A 218 28.11 -16.34 4.28
N VAL A 219 27.20 -15.44 3.93
CA VAL A 219 25.75 -15.73 3.93
C VAL A 219 25.41 -16.35 2.58
N ASN A 220 25.61 -17.65 2.48
CA ASN A 220 25.52 -18.42 1.24
C ASN A 220 24.07 -18.80 0.89
N THR A 221 23.10 -17.90 1.08
CA THR A 221 21.67 -18.16 0.82
C THR A 221 21.16 -17.19 -0.24
N PRO A 222 21.30 -17.51 -1.54
CA PRO A 222 20.72 -16.71 -2.59
C PRO A 222 19.19 -16.68 -2.44
N GLY A 223 18.58 -15.51 -2.61
CA GLY A 223 17.13 -15.36 -2.54
C GLY A 223 16.67 -13.91 -2.59
N PHE A 224 15.35 -13.71 -2.59
CA PHE A 224 14.75 -12.39 -2.55
C PHE A 224 15.00 -11.66 -1.22
N GLY A 225 15.02 -12.41 -0.12
CA GLY A 225 15.08 -11.85 1.23
C GLY A 225 14.61 -12.83 2.30
N ALA A 226 14.45 -12.32 3.52
CA ALA A 226 13.96 -13.05 4.67
C ALA A 226 12.91 -12.23 5.42
N LEU A 227 11.86 -12.90 5.89
CA LEU A 227 10.83 -12.31 6.76
C LEU A 227 10.97 -12.90 8.15
N PHE A 228 10.72 -12.08 9.18
CA PHE A 228 10.97 -12.45 10.57
C PHE A 228 9.65 -12.62 11.32
N PRO A 229 9.33 -13.85 11.77
CA PRO A 229 8.19 -14.10 12.63
C PRO A 229 8.23 -13.25 13.90
N THR A 230 7.06 -12.81 14.37
CA THR A 230 6.91 -12.22 15.71
C THR A 230 7.40 -13.19 16.80
N ALA A 231 7.24 -14.50 16.56
CA ALA A 231 7.73 -15.60 17.40
C ALA A 231 9.26 -15.63 17.60
N THR A 232 10.02 -14.90 16.78
CA THR A 232 11.48 -14.77 16.92
C THR A 232 11.85 -13.96 18.16
N VAL A 233 10.99 -13.02 18.55
CA VAL A 233 11.25 -12.07 19.64
C VAL A 233 10.38 -12.38 20.86
N PHE A 234 9.17 -12.89 20.65
CA PHE A 234 8.21 -13.15 21.70
C PHE A 234 7.84 -14.64 21.80
N PRO A 235 7.51 -15.14 23.00
CA PRO A 235 7.16 -16.54 23.19
C PRO A 235 5.86 -16.89 22.43
N PRO A 236 5.82 -18.00 21.67
CA PRO A 236 4.67 -18.37 20.82
C PRO A 236 3.31 -18.42 21.54
N ASN A 237 3.30 -18.72 22.84
CA ASN A 237 2.06 -18.87 23.61
C ASN A 237 1.45 -17.52 24.06
N GLN A 238 2.19 -16.43 23.99
CA GLN A 238 1.78 -15.10 24.47
C GLN A 238 2.04 -13.99 23.45
N LEU A 239 2.24 -14.34 22.17
CA LEU A 239 2.66 -13.42 21.11
C LEU A 239 1.88 -12.11 21.08
N TYR A 240 0.58 -12.18 20.81
CA TYR A 240 -0.25 -10.99 20.62
C TYR A 240 -0.47 -10.22 21.93
N SER A 241 -0.60 -10.92 23.07
CA SER A 241 -0.63 -10.28 24.39
C SER A 241 0.66 -9.54 24.74
N CYS A 242 1.82 -10.06 24.31
CA CYS A 242 3.10 -9.38 24.50
C CYS A 242 3.24 -8.15 23.61
N LEU A 243 2.69 -8.17 22.39
CA LEU A 243 2.64 -6.99 21.51
C LEU A 243 1.80 -5.88 22.12
N ASP A 244 0.70 -6.20 22.79
CA ASP A 244 -0.15 -5.19 23.42
C ASP A 244 0.46 -4.63 24.72
N SER A 245 1.24 -5.45 25.44
CA SER A 245 1.91 -5.07 26.70
C SER A 245 3.17 -4.21 26.48
N GLN A 246 3.14 -2.96 26.97
CA GLN A 246 4.31 -2.08 26.97
C GLN A 246 5.50 -2.69 27.74
N ASP A 247 5.26 -3.32 28.89
CA ASP A 247 6.31 -3.98 29.68
C ASP A 247 6.97 -5.15 28.94
N SER A 248 6.18 -5.92 28.20
CA SER A 248 6.70 -7.05 27.41
C SER A 248 7.54 -6.55 26.24
N ARG A 249 7.09 -5.50 25.55
CA ARG A 249 7.86 -4.79 24.53
C ARG A 249 9.16 -4.22 25.07
N LEU A 250 9.13 -3.55 26.23
CA LEU A 250 10.32 -2.99 26.86
C LEU A 250 11.34 -4.08 27.21
N ARG A 251 10.91 -5.22 27.76
CA ARG A 251 11.79 -6.36 28.04
C ARG A 251 12.40 -6.95 26.76
N ALA A 252 11.58 -7.10 25.72
CA ALA A 252 11.99 -7.66 24.45
C ALA A 252 12.85 -6.70 23.60
N SER A 253 12.84 -5.39 23.87
CA SER A 253 13.59 -4.35 23.14
C SER A 253 15.10 -4.61 23.06
N LYS A 254 15.63 -5.41 24.00
CA LYS A 254 17.02 -5.85 24.06
C LYS A 254 17.35 -6.97 23.05
N HIS A 255 16.34 -7.64 22.50
CA HIS A 255 16.55 -8.70 21.52
C HIS A 255 17.11 -8.10 20.23
N PRO A 256 18.17 -8.67 19.63
CA PRO A 256 18.82 -8.10 18.44
C PRO A 256 17.88 -7.88 17.25
N LEU A 257 16.84 -8.70 17.15
CA LEU A 257 15.83 -8.66 16.07
C LEU A 257 14.54 -7.92 16.46
N TYR A 258 14.50 -7.28 17.64
CA TYR A 258 13.33 -6.50 18.03
C TYR A 258 13.05 -5.40 17.00
N GLY A 259 11.82 -5.34 16.50
CA GLY A 259 11.42 -4.35 15.50
C GLY A 259 11.58 -4.80 14.05
N LEU A 260 12.38 -5.82 13.75
CA LEU A 260 12.68 -6.22 12.37
C LEU A 260 11.50 -7.01 11.78
N LEU A 261 10.96 -6.52 10.66
CA LEU A 261 9.89 -7.17 9.90
C LEU A 261 10.47 -8.10 8.82
N GLY A 262 11.51 -7.62 8.13
CA GLY A 262 12.06 -8.29 6.97
C GLY A 262 13.34 -7.63 6.46
N ILE A 263 14.07 -8.39 5.65
CA ILE A 263 15.24 -7.96 4.90
C ILE A 263 15.04 -8.37 3.45
N THR A 264 15.27 -7.45 2.53
CA THR A 264 15.33 -7.75 1.09
C THR A 264 16.78 -7.71 0.64
N PHE A 265 17.19 -8.68 -0.19
CA PHE A 265 18.51 -8.76 -0.77
C PHE A 265 18.46 -8.15 -2.17
N ASP A 266 18.50 -6.82 -2.22
CA ASP A 266 18.27 -6.04 -3.43
C ASP A 266 19.29 -6.36 -4.53
N SER A 267 20.56 -6.51 -4.16
CA SER A 267 21.64 -6.87 -5.08
C SER A 267 21.54 -8.28 -5.64
N ASP A 268 20.88 -9.20 -4.93
CA ASP A 268 20.63 -10.57 -5.40
C ASP A 268 19.39 -10.63 -6.30
N THR A 269 18.37 -9.83 -5.95
CA THR A 269 17.10 -9.76 -6.70
C THR A 269 17.28 -9.03 -8.02
N PHE A 270 18.04 -7.94 -8.03
CA PHE A 270 18.25 -7.07 -9.20
C PHE A 270 19.73 -6.77 -9.43
N PRO A 271 20.56 -7.77 -9.77
CA PRO A 271 22.03 -7.63 -9.83
C PRO A 271 22.50 -6.58 -10.85
N THR A 272 21.72 -6.35 -11.92
CA THR A 272 22.05 -5.34 -12.94
C THR A 272 21.96 -3.91 -12.42
N LEU A 273 21.17 -3.64 -11.38
CA LEU A 273 21.05 -2.31 -10.77
C LEU A 273 22.24 -1.95 -9.87
N TYR A 274 22.99 -2.96 -9.41
CA TYR A 274 24.05 -2.79 -8.41
C TYR A 274 25.43 -3.27 -8.88
N THR A 275 25.57 -3.50 -10.19
CA THR A 275 26.85 -3.76 -10.84
C THR A 275 27.38 -2.46 -11.42
N HIS A 276 28.56 -2.04 -10.96
CA HIS A 276 29.24 -0.83 -11.42
C HIS A 276 29.88 -1.02 -12.80
N SER A 277 30.18 0.07 -13.49
CA SER A 277 30.80 0.06 -14.83
C SER A 277 32.16 -0.65 -14.87
N ASN A 278 32.88 -0.68 -13.75
CA ASN A 278 34.14 -1.42 -13.59
C ASN A 278 33.94 -2.93 -13.30
N GLY A 279 32.70 -3.43 -13.34
CA GLY A 279 32.34 -4.82 -13.05
C GLY A 279 32.28 -5.18 -11.56
N SER A 280 32.63 -4.25 -10.66
CA SER A 280 32.47 -4.48 -9.22
C SER A 280 30.99 -4.51 -8.83
N LYS A 281 30.67 -5.31 -7.81
CA LYS A 281 29.31 -5.42 -7.27
C LYS A 281 29.27 -4.79 -5.89
N SER A 282 28.21 -4.04 -5.61
CA SER A 282 27.86 -3.65 -4.25
C SER A 282 26.83 -4.62 -3.70
N LEU A 283 27.02 -5.02 -2.45
CA LEU A 283 25.97 -5.70 -1.70
C LEU A 283 24.99 -4.63 -1.22
N VAL A 284 23.73 -4.75 -1.63
CA VAL A 284 22.67 -3.85 -1.20
C VAL A 284 21.54 -4.66 -0.62
N MET A 285 21.11 -4.28 0.58
CA MET A 285 19.97 -4.86 1.25
C MET A 285 19.14 -3.78 1.93
N THR A 286 17.84 -4.03 2.04
CA THR A 286 16.91 -3.12 2.68
C THR A 286 16.23 -3.82 3.85
N LEU A 287 16.43 -3.28 5.05
CA LEU A 287 15.80 -3.74 6.28
C LEU A 287 14.56 -2.89 6.56
N MET A 288 13.50 -3.54 7.02
CA MET A 288 12.23 -2.90 7.34
C MET A 288 11.95 -3.07 8.83
N PHE A 289 11.78 -1.96 9.55
CA PHE A 289 11.49 -1.94 10.98
C PHE A 289 10.15 -1.25 11.29
N GLY A 290 9.51 -1.64 12.40
CA GLY A 290 8.29 -0.99 12.88
C GLY A 290 7.03 -1.79 12.54
N GLY A 291 6.08 -1.16 11.85
CA GLY A 291 4.78 -1.76 11.59
C GLY A 291 3.87 -1.76 12.83
N ASP A 292 2.69 -2.36 12.69
CA ASP A 292 1.68 -2.44 13.76
C ASP A 292 2.13 -3.35 14.92
N ARG A 293 3.21 -4.11 14.73
CA ARG A 293 3.88 -4.91 15.78
C ARG A 293 4.70 -4.04 16.72
N PHE A 294 5.34 -3.01 16.18
CA PHE A 294 6.31 -2.18 16.91
C PHE A 294 6.09 -0.69 16.58
N PRO A 295 4.86 -0.16 16.80
CA PRO A 295 4.51 1.20 16.39
C PRO A 295 5.36 2.27 17.11
N GLU A 296 5.87 1.97 18.30
CA GLU A 296 6.73 2.87 19.07
C GLU A 296 8.05 3.22 18.34
N LEU A 297 8.51 2.37 17.41
CA LEU A 297 9.74 2.65 16.65
C LEU A 297 9.59 3.83 15.70
N ALA A 298 8.36 4.26 15.38
CA ALA A 298 8.12 5.47 14.58
C ALA A 298 8.57 6.76 15.28
N GLU A 299 8.78 6.71 16.60
CA GLU A 299 9.25 7.84 17.41
C GLU A 299 10.76 7.78 17.67
N GLU A 300 11.46 6.72 17.27
CA GLU A 300 12.92 6.65 17.34
C GLU A 300 13.59 7.60 16.34
N SER A 301 14.84 7.98 16.61
CA SER A 301 15.64 8.77 15.67
C SER A 301 16.23 7.88 14.57
N SER A 302 16.64 8.48 13.45
CA SER A 302 17.30 7.73 12.38
C SER A 302 18.60 7.05 12.84
N SER A 303 19.36 7.68 13.75
CA SER A 303 20.60 7.13 14.28
C SER A 303 20.36 5.93 15.21
N ASP A 304 19.27 5.92 15.97
CA ASP A 304 18.89 4.79 16.80
C ASP A 304 18.47 3.58 15.96
N ILE A 305 17.71 3.83 14.90
CA ILE A 305 17.28 2.79 13.96
C ILE A 305 18.47 2.23 13.16
N GLU A 306 19.43 3.07 12.75
CA GLU A 306 20.67 2.59 12.13
C GLU A 306 21.54 1.77 13.09
N ARG A 307 21.57 2.15 14.38
CA ARG A 307 22.24 1.34 15.42
C ARG A 307 21.59 -0.03 15.53
N ARG A 308 20.25 -0.07 15.58
CA ARG A 308 19.46 -1.31 15.63
C ARG A 308 19.69 -2.18 14.39
N ALA A 309 19.69 -1.58 13.20
CA ALA A 309 20.01 -2.26 11.96
C ALA A 309 21.42 -2.89 11.99
N ARG A 310 22.42 -2.16 12.50
CA ARG A 310 23.78 -2.71 12.66
C ARG A 310 23.82 -3.90 13.63
N THR A 311 23.07 -3.83 14.75
CA THR A 311 22.93 -4.96 15.67
C THR A 311 22.26 -6.17 15.02
N CYS A 312 21.20 -5.96 14.22
CA CYS A 312 20.55 -7.03 13.45
C CYS A 312 21.54 -7.71 12.49
N LEU A 313 22.30 -6.93 11.71
CA LEU A 313 23.26 -7.47 10.74
C LEU A 313 24.41 -8.22 11.41
N GLN A 314 24.92 -7.69 12.52
CA GLN A 314 25.94 -8.37 13.30
C GLN A 314 25.42 -9.70 13.84
N PHE A 315 24.15 -9.76 14.28
CA PHE A 315 23.54 -10.97 14.79
C PHE A 315 23.26 -12.02 13.70
N LEU A 316 22.68 -11.60 12.58
CA LEU A 316 22.24 -12.50 11.51
C LEU A 316 23.39 -12.97 10.63
N PHE A 317 24.31 -12.07 10.32
CA PHE A 317 25.30 -12.27 9.27
C PHE A 317 26.74 -12.21 9.80
N GLN A 318 26.94 -11.86 11.08
CA GLN A 318 28.27 -11.64 11.68
C GLN A 318 29.04 -10.52 10.97
N GLN A 319 28.31 -9.49 10.53
CA GLN A 319 28.82 -8.44 9.65
C GLN A 319 28.50 -7.05 10.19
N SER A 320 29.46 -6.13 10.03
CA SER A 320 29.26 -4.71 10.25
C SER A 320 29.10 -4.01 8.91
N ALA A 321 27.95 -3.38 8.66
CA ALA A 321 27.80 -2.58 7.45
C ALA A 321 28.58 -1.26 7.53
N GLU A 322 29.09 -0.85 6.36
CA GLU A 322 29.91 0.35 6.20
C GLU A 322 29.03 1.60 6.11
N THR A 323 27.98 1.58 5.28
CA THR A 323 27.09 2.72 5.05
C THR A 323 25.63 2.32 5.17
N MET A 324 24.86 3.13 5.89
CA MET A 324 23.41 2.96 6.07
C MET A 324 22.69 4.29 5.81
N TYR A 325 21.45 4.20 5.33
CA TYR A 325 20.53 5.32 5.23
C TYR A 325 19.14 4.90 5.69
N ALA A 326 18.69 5.45 6.82
CA ALA A 326 17.36 5.21 7.36
C ALA A 326 16.37 6.31 6.96
N LYS A 327 15.18 5.89 6.50
CA LYS A 327 14.05 6.78 6.22
C LYS A 327 12.78 6.28 6.90
N LEU A 328 12.16 7.15 7.69
CA LEU A 328 10.84 6.90 8.25
C LEU A 328 9.77 7.19 7.21
N CYS A 329 8.91 6.19 6.99
CA CYS A 329 7.70 6.31 6.19
C CYS A 329 6.52 6.37 7.16
N ARG A 330 5.99 7.58 7.44
CA ARG A 330 4.84 7.76 8.33
C ARG A 330 3.53 7.43 7.60
N ASP A 331 2.63 6.76 8.32
CA ASP A 331 1.27 6.40 7.87
C ASP A 331 1.24 5.80 6.46
N CYS A 332 2.23 4.96 6.14
CA CYS A 332 2.53 4.56 4.77
C CYS A 332 1.77 3.32 4.32
N ILE A 333 1.33 2.46 5.25
CA ILE A 333 0.55 1.26 4.93
C ILE A 333 -0.72 1.23 5.78
N VAL A 334 -1.87 1.20 5.10
CA VAL A 334 -3.19 1.03 5.74
C VAL A 334 -3.34 -0.37 6.34
N GLN A 335 -3.99 -0.45 7.50
CA GLN A 335 -4.32 -1.70 8.18
C GLN A 335 -5.79 -2.06 7.92
N PHE A 336 -6.00 -3.06 7.07
CA PHE A 336 -7.33 -3.55 6.69
C PHE A 336 -7.95 -4.43 7.78
N HIS A 337 -8.51 -3.80 8.80
CA HIS A 337 -9.26 -4.50 9.85
C HIS A 337 -10.60 -5.05 9.33
N PRO A 338 -11.25 -5.99 10.05
CA PRO A 338 -12.61 -6.39 9.76
C PRO A 338 -13.55 -5.19 9.59
N MET A 339 -14.46 -5.29 8.63
CA MET A 339 -15.39 -4.23 8.22
C MET A 339 -14.77 -3.04 7.48
N HIS A 340 -13.49 -3.09 7.10
CA HIS A 340 -12.84 -2.00 6.34
C HIS A 340 -13.64 -1.59 5.10
N SER A 341 -14.09 -2.52 4.27
CA SER A 341 -14.86 -2.18 3.06
C SER A 341 -16.19 -1.50 3.40
N THR A 342 -16.86 -1.93 4.49
CA THR A 342 -18.10 -1.30 4.99
C THR A 342 -17.83 0.12 5.47
N ILE A 343 -16.73 0.34 6.19
CA ILE A 343 -16.30 1.66 6.66
C ILE A 343 -16.04 2.59 5.46
N VAL A 344 -15.27 2.13 4.48
CA VAL A 344 -14.93 2.92 3.28
C VAL A 344 -16.18 3.22 2.45
N ASN A 345 -17.10 2.28 2.27
CA ASN A 345 -18.33 2.50 1.52
C ASN A 345 -19.27 3.48 2.24
N THR A 346 -19.40 3.35 3.56
CA THR A 346 -20.17 4.31 4.37
C THR A 346 -19.54 5.70 4.32
N LEU A 347 -18.20 5.79 4.37
CA LEU A 347 -17.47 7.04 4.22
C LEU A 347 -17.75 7.68 2.86
N ARG A 348 -17.66 6.92 1.76
CA ARG A 348 -17.99 7.40 0.41
C ARG A 348 -19.42 7.93 0.33
N HIS A 349 -20.37 7.25 0.96
CA HIS A 349 -21.76 7.71 1.04
C HIS A 349 -21.88 9.03 1.81
N HIS A 350 -21.23 9.15 2.98
CA HIS A 350 -21.22 10.39 3.76
C HIS A 350 -20.59 11.55 2.97
N LEU A 351 -19.49 11.31 2.26
CA LEU A 351 -18.86 12.34 1.41
C LEU A 351 -19.79 12.76 0.27
N ALA A 352 -20.52 11.83 -0.35
CA ALA A 352 -21.51 12.16 -1.37
C ALA A 352 -22.68 13.01 -0.83
N LEU A 353 -23.05 12.84 0.44
CA LEU A 353 -24.05 13.68 1.11
C LEU A 353 -23.51 15.08 1.47
N LEU A 354 -22.24 15.16 1.88
CA LEU A 354 -21.58 16.42 2.23
C LEU A 354 -21.26 17.28 1.00
N PHE A 355 -21.03 16.62 -0.14
CA PHE A 355 -20.77 17.24 -1.42
C PHE A 355 -21.81 16.74 -2.43
N PRO A 356 -23.08 17.20 -2.33
CA PRO A 356 -24.16 16.67 -3.16
C PRO A 356 -24.02 17.09 -4.63
N HIS A 357 -24.33 16.16 -5.53
CA HIS A 357 -24.44 16.43 -6.97
C HIS A 357 -25.68 17.33 -7.24
N PRO A 358 -25.70 18.21 -8.28
CA PRO A 358 -26.79 19.17 -8.44
C PRO A 358 -28.09 18.50 -8.91
N ASN A 359 -27.98 17.32 -9.53
CA ASN A 359 -29.10 16.47 -9.91
C ASN A 359 -29.19 15.27 -8.95
N VAL A 360 -29.78 15.48 -7.77
CA VAL A 360 -29.99 14.44 -6.73
C VAL A 360 -30.85 13.28 -7.25
N GLU A 361 -31.69 13.52 -8.27
CA GLU A 361 -32.59 12.53 -8.87
C GLU A 361 -31.93 11.59 -9.89
N LYS A 362 -30.65 11.80 -10.24
CA LYS A 362 -29.89 10.90 -11.14
C LYS A 362 -28.99 9.97 -10.30
N PRO A 363 -29.43 8.75 -9.95
CA PRO A 363 -28.67 7.81 -9.11
C PRO A 363 -27.34 7.33 -9.74
N THR A 364 -27.07 7.65 -11.00
CA THR A 364 -25.82 7.32 -11.70
C THR A 364 -24.79 8.45 -11.72
N ALA A 365 -25.09 9.61 -11.13
CA ALA A 365 -24.17 10.74 -11.14
C ALA A 365 -23.03 10.54 -10.14
N LEU A 366 -21.79 10.73 -10.60
CA LEU A 366 -20.62 10.67 -9.74
C LEU A 366 -20.64 11.81 -8.72
N ALA A 367 -20.36 11.48 -7.45
CA ALA A 367 -20.24 12.50 -6.41
C ALA A 367 -19.11 13.50 -6.76
N PRO A 368 -19.33 14.82 -6.54
CA PRO A 368 -18.33 15.85 -6.69
C PRO A 368 -17.01 15.56 -5.96
N LEU A 369 -17.08 15.05 -4.72
CA LEU A 369 -15.90 14.61 -3.99
C LEU A 369 -15.85 13.08 -3.90
N GLN A 370 -14.76 12.48 -4.35
CA GLN A 370 -14.51 11.03 -4.28
C GLN A 370 -13.15 10.72 -3.67
N VAL A 371 -13.09 9.58 -2.99
CA VAL A 371 -11.87 9.05 -2.37
C VAL A 371 -11.51 7.69 -2.94
N PHE A 372 -10.25 7.53 -3.32
CA PHE A 372 -9.70 6.27 -3.78
C PHE A 372 -8.19 6.21 -3.55
N GLY A 373 -7.62 5.01 -3.65
CA GLY A 373 -6.19 4.80 -3.59
C GLY A 373 -5.79 3.83 -2.50
N ASN A 374 -4.51 3.84 -2.17
CA ASN A 374 -3.92 2.81 -1.31
C ASN A 374 -4.53 2.73 0.10
N CYS A 375 -5.01 3.86 0.61
CA CYS A 375 -5.61 3.97 1.94
C CYS A 375 -7.05 3.44 2.00
N TYR A 376 -7.70 3.22 0.86
CA TYR A 376 -9.11 2.85 0.80
C TYR A 376 -9.31 1.48 0.16
N ASP A 377 -8.62 1.21 -0.96
CA ASP A 377 -8.95 0.09 -1.83
C ASP A 377 -7.95 -1.08 -1.72
N SER A 378 -6.66 -0.81 -1.88
CA SER A 378 -5.59 -1.83 -1.82
C SER A 378 -4.22 -1.17 -1.73
N PRO A 379 -3.27 -1.70 -0.94
CA PRO A 379 -1.96 -1.08 -0.76
C PRO A 379 -1.03 -1.34 -1.96
N ALA A 380 -1.40 -2.26 -2.87
CA ALA A 380 -0.57 -2.63 -4.01
C ALA A 380 -0.57 -1.55 -5.09
N LEU A 381 0.60 -1.27 -5.65
CA LEU A 381 0.77 -0.30 -6.73
C LEU A 381 -0.10 -0.65 -7.96
N ALA A 382 -0.11 -1.91 -8.37
CA ALA A 382 -0.90 -2.36 -9.52
C ALA A 382 -2.41 -2.14 -9.32
N ASP A 383 -2.89 -2.32 -8.09
CA ASP A 383 -4.30 -2.09 -7.75
C ASP A 383 -4.61 -0.60 -7.68
N SER A 384 -3.69 0.22 -7.19
CA SER A 384 -3.81 1.68 -7.22
C SER A 384 -3.93 2.20 -8.65
N ILE A 385 -3.10 1.71 -9.58
CA ILE A 385 -3.17 2.05 -11.01
C ILE A 385 -4.51 1.60 -11.61
N ARG A 386 -4.92 0.35 -11.36
CA ARG A 386 -6.19 -0.19 -11.88
C ARG A 386 -7.41 0.59 -11.36
N THR A 387 -7.35 1.01 -10.11
CA THR A 387 -8.43 1.78 -9.47
C THR A 387 -8.48 3.19 -10.02
N ALA A 388 -7.34 3.87 -10.15
CA ALA A 388 -7.25 5.19 -10.78
C ALA A 388 -7.81 5.16 -12.22
N HIS A 389 -7.43 4.16 -13.01
CA HIS A 389 -7.96 3.99 -14.37
C HIS A 389 -9.48 3.80 -14.39
N ARG A 390 -10.03 2.98 -13.49
CA ARG A 390 -11.49 2.79 -13.39
C ARG A 390 -12.21 4.10 -13.06
N HIS A 391 -11.73 4.86 -12.06
CA HIS A 391 -12.32 6.16 -11.72
C HIS A 391 -12.26 7.14 -12.89
N ALA A 392 -11.14 7.22 -13.62
CA ALA A 392 -11.03 8.06 -14.80
C ALA A 392 -12.05 7.68 -15.89
N VAL A 393 -12.20 6.38 -16.20
CA VAL A 393 -13.16 5.89 -17.17
C VAL A 393 -14.60 6.19 -16.74
N ASP A 394 -14.92 5.99 -15.47
CA ASP A 394 -16.26 6.25 -14.95
C ASP A 394 -16.59 7.75 -14.99
N LEU A 395 -15.62 8.64 -14.71
CA LEU A 395 -15.77 10.08 -14.90
C LEU A 395 -16.08 10.43 -16.35
N THR A 396 -15.29 9.93 -17.30
CA THR A 396 -15.52 10.18 -18.73
C THR A 396 -16.91 9.72 -19.15
N ARG A 397 -17.35 8.54 -18.71
CA ARG A 397 -18.71 8.03 -18.99
C ARG A 397 -19.79 8.93 -18.40
N SER A 398 -19.61 9.42 -17.18
CA SER A 398 -20.56 10.33 -16.54
C SER A 398 -20.67 11.66 -17.29
N LEU A 399 -19.54 12.24 -17.69
CA LEU A 399 -19.49 13.49 -18.45
C LEU A 399 -20.12 13.35 -19.84
N VAL A 400 -19.83 12.26 -20.56
CA VAL A 400 -20.45 11.99 -21.88
C VAL A 400 -21.96 11.78 -21.77
N ARG A 401 -22.43 11.08 -20.73
CA ARG A 401 -23.88 10.93 -20.48
C ARG A 401 -24.54 12.27 -20.15
N ALA A 402 -23.83 13.16 -19.46
CA ALA A 402 -24.33 14.50 -19.15
C ALA A 402 -24.36 15.42 -20.37
N SER A 403 -23.53 15.19 -21.40
CA SER A 403 -23.53 16.01 -22.62
C SER A 403 -24.49 15.52 -23.71
N VAL A 404 -24.99 14.28 -23.61
CA VAL A 404 -25.96 13.69 -24.56
C VAL A 404 -27.42 13.89 -24.10
N LEU A 405 -27.63 14.24 -22.83
CA LEU A 405 -28.92 14.62 -22.23
C LEU A 405 -29.04 16.14 -22.19
#